data_AF-A0A924VLZ2-F1
#
_entry.id   AF-A0A924VLZ2-F1
#
_cell.length_a   1.000
_cell.length_b   1.000
_cell.length_c   1.000
_cell.angle_alpha   90.00
_cell.angle_beta   90.00
_cell.angle_gamma   90.00
#
_symmetry.space_group_name_H-M   'P 1'
#
loop_
_entity.id
_entity.type
_entity.pdbx_description
1 polymer ?
#
loop_
_entity_poly.entity_id
_entity_poly.type
_entity_poly.pdbx_seq_one_letter_code
_entity_poly.pdbx_strand_id
1 'polypeptide(L)'
;MAFSAFATGTTQEQAPRRKSRIALLLLLPGILYLVLFFLVPLVSLVITSLQSPSALGDIGQYQTGFDWQNYVTSITQYGDQILRSFSYAVLATVFALIFSYPLAYFIGVKARPWPLLQNLMLVLVIAPFFISFLLRTLAWKSLLSDESGFVTGLKALSLLAPDAHVTGT
;
A
#
# COMPACT_ATOMS: atom_id res chain seq x y z
N MET A 1 35.65 6.38 45.51
CA MET A 1 34.51 5.55 45.96
C MET A 1 33.19 6.20 45.56
N ALA A 2 32.77 6.10 44.29
CA ALA A 2 31.50 6.72 43.84
C ALA A 2 30.90 6.05 42.57
N PHE A 3 31.13 4.75 42.35
CA PHE A 3 30.63 4.03 41.16
C PHE A 3 29.87 2.73 41.47
N SER A 4 29.32 2.56 42.69
CA SER A 4 28.56 1.35 43.06
C SER A 4 27.03 1.50 42.99
N ALA A 5 26.49 2.64 42.54
CA ALA A 5 25.04 2.90 42.56
C ALA A 5 24.25 2.36 41.36
N PHE A 6 24.88 1.71 40.38
CA PHE A 6 24.18 1.11 39.22
C PHE A 6 24.02 -0.41 39.29
N ALA A 7 24.28 -1.00 40.47
CA ALA A 7 24.07 -2.43 40.67
C ALA A 7 22.57 -2.73 40.79
N THR A 8 22.04 -3.28 39.71
CA THR A 8 20.99 -4.31 39.74
C THR A 8 19.59 -3.82 40.10
N GLY A 9 19.02 -2.97 39.24
CA GLY A 9 17.59 -3.05 39.02
C GLY A 9 17.29 -4.42 38.42
N THR A 10 16.91 -5.40 39.24
CA THR A 10 16.33 -6.64 38.76
C THR A 10 15.08 -6.25 37.99
N THR A 11 15.16 -6.26 36.65
CA THR A 11 13.96 -6.27 35.82
C THR A 11 13.17 -7.48 36.30
N GLN A 12 12.14 -7.24 37.12
CA GLN A 12 11.25 -8.31 37.50
C GLN A 12 10.58 -8.78 36.22
N GLU A 13 11.07 -9.91 35.71
CA GLU A 13 10.46 -10.65 34.63
C GLU A 13 9.02 -10.91 35.07
N GLN A 14 8.08 -10.17 34.47
CA GLN A 14 6.67 -10.29 34.78
C GLN A 14 6.28 -11.73 34.48
N ALA A 15 6.05 -12.50 35.55
CA ALA A 15 5.59 -13.87 35.45
C ALA A 15 4.41 -13.94 34.47
N PRO A 16 4.38 -14.91 33.52
CA PRO A 16 3.36 -14.98 32.50
C PRO A 16 1.99 -15.04 33.17
N ARG A 17 1.23 -13.94 33.08
CA ARG A 17 -0.09 -13.83 33.69
C ARG A 17 -0.96 -14.96 33.14
N ARG A 18 -1.37 -15.86 34.04
CA ARG A 18 -2.28 -16.99 33.80
C ARG A 18 -3.40 -16.58 32.85
N LYS A 19 -3.60 -17.37 31.78
CA LYS A 19 -4.68 -17.30 30.77
C LYS A 19 -5.91 -16.52 31.27
N SER A 20 -5.95 -15.22 30.96
CA SER A 20 -7.06 -14.39 31.38
C SER A 20 -8.24 -14.63 30.44
N ARG A 21 -9.15 -15.51 30.85
CA ARG A 21 -10.46 -15.68 30.20
C ARG A 21 -11.20 -14.34 30.06
N ILE A 22 -10.92 -13.38 30.97
CA ILE A 22 -11.42 -12.01 30.92
C ILE A 22 -10.80 -11.24 29.75
N ALA A 23 -9.50 -11.38 29.49
CA ALA A 23 -8.86 -10.77 28.31
C ALA A 23 -9.42 -11.36 27.00
N LEU A 24 -9.69 -12.67 26.96
CA LEU A 24 -10.35 -13.31 25.81
C LEU A 24 -11.77 -12.77 25.63
N LEU A 25 -12.54 -12.59 26.72
CA LEU A 25 -13.91 -12.06 26.68
C LEU A 25 -13.94 -10.59 26.22
N LEU A 26 -12.92 -9.80 26.57
CA LEU A 26 -12.79 -8.41 26.12
C LEU A 26 -12.36 -8.30 24.65
N LEU A 27 -11.59 -9.28 24.15
CA LEU A 27 -11.22 -9.39 22.73
C LEU A 27 -12.31 -10.01 21.86
N LEU A 28 -13.24 -10.76 22.46
CA LEU A 28 -14.30 -11.51 21.78
C LEU A 28 -15.08 -10.67 20.75
N PRO A 29 -15.55 -9.43 21.02
CA PRO A 29 -16.24 -8.63 20.00
C PRO A 29 -15.36 -8.29 18.79
N GLY A 30 -14.07 -7.99 19.01
CA GLY A 30 -13.12 -7.72 17.92
C GLY A 30 -12.80 -8.96 17.11
N ILE A 31 -12.64 -10.11 17.77
CA ILE A 31 -12.43 -11.41 17.11
C ILE A 31 -13.66 -11.79 16.30
N LEU A 32 -14.87 -11.67 16.86
CA LEU A 32 -16.12 -11.92 16.14
C LEU A 32 -16.24 -11.03 14.90
N TYR A 33 -15.91 -9.74 15.03
CA TYR A 33 -15.90 -8.81 13.91
C TYR A 33 -14.92 -9.26 12.81
N LEU A 34 -13.67 -9.58 13.16
CA LEU A 34 -12.69 -10.08 12.20
C LEU A 34 -13.13 -11.40 11.56
N VAL A 35 -13.71 -12.32 12.33
CA VAL A 35 -14.19 -13.59 11.79
C VAL A 35 -15.32 -13.34 10.79
N LEU A 36 -16.33 -12.55 11.17
CA LEU A 36 -17.52 -12.34 10.35
C LEU A 36 -17.23 -11.53 9.09
N PHE A 37 -16.45 -10.44 9.18
CA PHE A 37 -16.25 -9.51 8.08
C PHE A 37 -14.96 -9.72 7.28
N PHE A 38 -14.00 -10.48 7.81
CA PHE A 38 -12.74 -10.77 7.09
C PHE A 38 -12.58 -12.27 6.83
N LEU A 39 -12.68 -13.11 7.86
CA LEU A 39 -12.38 -14.54 7.70
C LEU A 39 -13.45 -15.28 6.88
N VAL A 40 -14.74 -15.04 7.14
CA VAL A 40 -15.84 -15.64 6.38
C VAL A 40 -15.75 -15.32 4.88
N PRO A 41 -15.64 -14.04 4.43
CA PRO A 41 -15.50 -13.75 3.00
C PRO A 41 -14.18 -14.29 2.41
N LEU A 42 -13.08 -14.31 3.19
CA LEU A 42 -11.82 -14.92 2.75
C LEU A 42 -12.00 -16.42 2.47
N VAL A 43 -12.59 -17.17 3.40
CA VAL A 43 -12.85 -18.61 3.23
C VAL A 43 -13.80 -18.85 2.07
N SER A 44 -14.85 -18.02 1.94
CA SER A 44 -15.76 -18.08 0.79
C SER A 44 -15.01 -17.91 -0.53
N LEU A 45 -14.08 -16.95 -0.62
CA LEU A 45 -13.26 -16.75 -1.81
C LEU A 45 -12.34 -17.93 -2.11
N VAL A 46 -11.76 -18.56 -1.08
CA VAL A 46 -10.90 -19.75 -1.25
C VAL A 46 -11.71 -20.95 -1.72
N ILE A 47 -12.93 -21.13 -1.22
CA ILE A 47 -13.83 -22.19 -1.72
C ILE A 47 -14.20 -21.89 -3.17
N THR A 48 -14.61 -20.65 -3.48
CA THR A 48 -14.99 -20.25 -4.85
C THR A 48 -13.82 -20.33 -5.83
N SER A 49 -12.58 -20.06 -5.43
CA SER A 49 -11.43 -20.16 -6.35
C SER A 49 -11.15 -21.60 -6.80
N LEU A 50 -11.59 -22.59 -6.02
CA LEU A 50 -11.49 -24.01 -6.36
C LEU A 50 -12.70 -24.54 -7.15
N GLN A 51 -13.79 -23.78 -7.24
CA GLN A 51 -14.99 -24.19 -7.96
C GLN A 51 -14.82 -24.07 -9.48
N SER A 52 -15.54 -24.89 -10.24
CA SER A 52 -15.51 -24.83 -11.71
C SER A 52 -16.60 -23.90 -12.26
N PRO A 53 -16.34 -23.16 -13.36
CA PRO A 53 -17.36 -22.40 -14.06
C PRO A 53 -18.47 -23.36 -14.53
N SER A 54 -19.72 -23.06 -14.20
CA SER A 54 -20.83 -23.92 -14.63
C SER A 54 -21.06 -23.76 -16.13
N ALA A 55 -21.02 -24.87 -16.89
CA ALA A 55 -21.16 -24.86 -18.35
C ALA A 55 -22.52 -24.36 -18.87
N LEU A 56 -23.53 -24.30 -18.01
CA LEU A 56 -24.90 -23.85 -18.32
C LEU A 56 -25.39 -22.72 -17.40
N GLY A 57 -24.56 -22.20 -16.50
CA GLY A 57 -24.96 -21.12 -15.60
C GLY A 57 -24.50 -19.75 -16.09
N ASP A 58 -25.18 -18.72 -15.58
CA ASP A 58 -24.84 -17.32 -15.85
C ASP A 58 -23.54 -16.91 -15.15
N ILE A 59 -22.97 -15.75 -15.50
CA ILE A 59 -21.74 -15.21 -14.91
C ILE A 59 -21.92 -15.13 -13.38
N GLY A 60 -21.06 -15.83 -12.64
CA GLY A 60 -21.11 -15.92 -11.17
C GLY A 60 -21.81 -17.17 -10.61
N GLN A 61 -22.29 -18.08 -11.46
CA GLN A 61 -22.77 -19.41 -11.05
C GLN A 61 -21.63 -20.43 -11.15
N TYR A 62 -21.18 -20.91 -9.99
CA TYR A 62 -20.10 -21.87 -9.88
C TYR A 62 -20.62 -23.23 -9.42
N GLN A 63 -20.11 -24.31 -10.02
CA GLN A 63 -20.38 -25.66 -9.54
C GLN A 63 -19.36 -26.05 -8.48
N THR A 64 -19.82 -26.74 -7.45
CA THR A 64 -18.94 -27.29 -6.42
C THR A 64 -18.03 -28.33 -7.06
N GLY A 65 -16.72 -28.03 -7.08
CA GLY A 65 -15.69 -28.85 -7.69
C GLY A 65 -14.33 -28.54 -7.08
N PHE A 66 -13.33 -29.34 -7.45
CA PHE A 66 -11.92 -29.08 -7.13
C PHE A 66 -11.17 -28.89 -8.46
N ASP A 67 -11.12 -27.66 -8.92
CA ASP A 67 -10.49 -27.28 -10.18
C ASP A 67 -9.21 -26.45 -9.92
N TRP A 68 -8.11 -27.17 -9.75
CA TRP A 68 -6.79 -26.56 -9.62
C TRP A 68 -6.35 -25.83 -10.90
N GLN A 69 -6.92 -26.19 -12.05
CA GLN A 69 -6.53 -25.63 -13.33
C GLN A 69 -6.91 -24.16 -13.45
N ASN A 70 -7.89 -23.69 -12.67
CA ASN A 70 -8.21 -22.27 -12.51
C ASN A 70 -6.98 -21.39 -12.24
N TYR A 71 -6.06 -21.84 -11.38
CA TYR A 71 -4.86 -21.06 -11.04
C TYR A 71 -3.88 -21.00 -12.23
N VAL A 72 -3.69 -22.13 -12.91
CA VAL A 72 -2.81 -22.20 -14.08
C VAL A 72 -3.35 -21.31 -15.20
N THR A 73 -4.65 -21.43 -15.52
CA THR A 73 -5.32 -20.61 -16.53
C THR A 73 -5.28 -19.13 -16.17
N SER A 74 -5.47 -18.77 -14.91
CA SER A 74 -5.40 -17.37 -14.47
C SER A 74 -4.00 -16.78 -14.64
N ILE A 75 -2.95 -17.55 -14.30
CA ILE A 75 -1.56 -17.10 -14.46
C ILE A 75 -1.19 -16.99 -15.93
N THR A 76 -1.62 -17.92 -16.78
CA THR A 76 -1.30 -17.87 -18.22
C THR A 76 -2.07 -16.77 -18.94
N GLN A 77 -3.33 -16.54 -18.58
CA GLN A 77 -4.17 -15.52 -19.21
C GLN A 77 -3.82 -14.08 -18.78
N TYR A 78 -3.43 -13.89 -17.52
CA TYR A 78 -3.16 -12.57 -16.94
C TYR A 78 -1.70 -12.34 -16.53
N GLY A 79 -0.79 -13.21 -16.98
CA GLY A 79 0.63 -13.18 -16.60
C GLY A 79 1.31 -11.84 -16.90
N ASP A 80 1.01 -11.24 -18.06
CA ASP A 80 1.56 -9.94 -18.45
C ASP A 80 1.11 -8.83 -17.49
N GLN A 81 -0.17 -8.82 -17.09
CA GLN A 81 -0.71 -7.84 -16.15
C GLN A 81 -0.13 -8.03 -14.75
N ILE A 82 0.05 -9.28 -14.33
CA ILE A 82 0.69 -9.63 -13.04
C ILE A 82 2.13 -9.13 -13.03
N LEU A 83 2.91 -9.43 -14.08
CA LEU A 83 4.31 -9.01 -14.20
C LEU A 83 4.45 -7.49 -14.27
N ARG A 84 3.57 -6.80 -15.00
CA ARG A 84 3.55 -5.32 -15.05
C ARG A 84 3.22 -4.72 -13.69
N SER A 85 2.25 -5.27 -12.98
CA SER A 85 1.89 -4.78 -11.63
C SER A 85 3.03 -4.97 -10.66
N PHE A 86 3.71 -6.11 -10.71
CA PHE A 86 4.88 -6.38 -9.89
C PHE A 86 6.06 -5.47 -10.24
N SER A 87 6.34 -5.26 -11.53
CA SER A 87 7.41 -4.36 -11.97
C SER A 87 7.16 -2.91 -11.54
N TYR A 88 5.92 -2.43 -11.63
CA TYR A 88 5.54 -1.11 -11.10
C TYR A 88 5.73 -1.02 -9.59
N ALA A 89 5.33 -2.04 -8.82
CA ALA A 89 5.52 -2.06 -7.37
C ALA A 89 7.01 -2.03 -6.97
N VAL A 90 7.85 -2.81 -7.66
CA VAL A 90 9.30 -2.84 -7.42
C VAL A 90 9.94 -1.50 -7.77
N LEU A 91 9.66 -0.96 -8.96
CA LEU A 91 10.19 0.34 -9.38
C LEU A 91 9.76 1.45 -8.42
N ALA A 92 8.47 1.49 -8.05
CA ALA A 92 7.95 2.46 -7.09
C ALA A 92 8.66 2.35 -5.73
N THR A 93 8.92 1.14 -5.25
CA THR A 93 9.65 0.92 -3.98
C THR A 93 11.09 1.42 -4.06
N VAL A 94 11.80 1.09 -5.14
CA VAL A 94 13.19 1.53 -5.36
C VAL A 94 13.26 3.05 -5.43
N PHE A 95 12.43 3.69 -6.26
CA PHE A 95 12.38 5.15 -6.33
C PHE A 95 11.98 5.77 -4.99
N ALA A 96 11.00 5.20 -4.28
CA ALA A 96 10.61 5.67 -2.97
C ALA A 96 11.79 5.64 -1.99
N LEU A 97 12.60 4.59 -1.97
CA LEU A 97 13.79 4.52 -1.11
C LEU A 97 14.85 5.54 -1.53
N ILE A 98 15.13 5.66 -2.83
CA ILE A 98 16.12 6.59 -3.37
C ILE A 98 15.78 8.04 -3.01
N PHE A 99 14.52 8.44 -3.09
CA PHE A 99 14.11 9.81 -2.77
C PHE A 99 13.82 10.02 -1.28
N SER A 100 13.20 9.05 -0.61
CA SER A 100 12.80 9.21 0.79
C SER A 100 13.98 9.12 1.74
N TYR A 101 15.00 8.33 1.45
CA TYR A 101 16.14 8.19 2.36
C TYR A 101 16.96 9.49 2.50
N PRO A 102 17.37 10.17 1.42
CA PRO A 102 18.03 11.47 1.51
C PRO A 102 17.14 12.52 2.18
N LEU A 103 15.84 12.53 1.87
CA LEU A 103 14.89 13.46 2.47
C LEU A 103 14.74 13.23 3.98
N ALA A 104 14.58 11.99 4.41
CA ALA A 104 14.48 11.61 5.82
C ALA A 104 15.77 11.95 6.58
N TYR A 105 16.94 11.70 5.96
CA TYR A 105 18.22 12.11 6.52
C TYR A 105 18.32 13.63 6.68
N PHE A 106 17.91 14.39 5.67
CA PHE A 106 17.95 15.85 5.72
C PHE A 106 17.05 16.40 6.85
N ILE A 107 15.81 15.91 6.95
CA ILE A 107 14.86 16.32 8.00
C ILE A 107 15.36 15.87 9.39
N GLY A 108 15.83 14.62 9.49
CA GLY A 108 16.18 13.99 10.76
C GLY A 108 17.54 14.39 11.32
N VAL A 109 18.47 14.87 10.49
CA VAL A 109 19.84 15.21 10.91
C VAL A 109 20.13 16.69 10.66
N LYS A 110 19.94 17.18 9.44
CA LYS A 110 20.40 18.53 9.04
C LYS A 110 19.43 19.64 9.44
N ALA A 111 18.13 19.37 9.48
CA ALA A 111 17.12 20.35 9.88
C ALA A 111 16.93 20.48 11.40
N ARG A 112 17.61 19.65 12.22
CA ARG A 112 17.54 19.71 13.70
C ARG A 112 17.79 21.10 14.30
N PRO A 113 18.72 21.92 13.79
CA PRO A 113 18.95 23.26 14.34
C PRO A 113 17.78 24.23 14.13
N TRP A 114 16.86 23.95 13.19
CA TRP A 114 15.72 24.81 12.86
C TRP A 114 14.39 24.06 13.06
N PRO A 115 13.87 24.01 14.31
CA PRO A 115 12.72 23.18 14.65
C PRO A 115 11.45 23.57 13.88
N LEU A 116 11.28 24.87 13.58
CA LEU A 116 10.13 25.35 12.81
C LEU A 116 10.17 24.87 11.35
N LEU A 117 11.35 24.87 10.73
CA LEU A 117 11.56 24.37 9.38
C LEU A 117 11.39 22.85 9.33
N GLN A 118 11.90 22.13 10.33
CA GLN A 118 11.74 20.68 10.45
C GLN A 118 10.26 20.27 10.53
N ASN A 119 9.48 20.93 11.39
CA ASN A 119 8.04 20.68 11.50
C ASN A 119 7.30 20.99 10.19
N LEU A 120 7.64 22.10 9.53
CA LEU A 120 7.04 22.45 8.24
C LEU A 120 7.33 21.39 7.16
N MET A 121 8.57 20.91 7.09
CA MET A 121 8.96 19.84 6.15
C MET A 121 8.21 18.54 6.43
N LEU A 122 8.09 18.13 7.70
CA LEU A 122 7.31 16.95 8.09
C LEU A 122 5.84 17.09 7.70
N VAL A 123 5.23 18.24 7.97
CA VAL A 123 3.85 18.52 7.58
C VAL A 123 3.71 18.45 6.07
N LEU A 124 4.64 19.01 5.29
CA LEU A 124 4.58 18.99 3.83
C LEU A 124 4.68 17.57 3.25
N VAL A 125 5.45 16.68 3.88
CA VAL A 125 5.56 15.27 3.50
C VAL A 125 4.28 14.49 3.82
N ILE A 126 3.64 14.78 4.96
CA ILE A 126 2.42 14.09 5.40
C ILE A 126 1.17 14.67 4.72
N ALA A 127 1.15 15.96 4.40
CA ALA A 127 0.04 16.67 3.76
C ALA A 127 -0.62 15.92 2.58
N PRO A 128 0.12 15.38 1.60
CA PRO A 128 -0.48 14.67 0.47
C PRO A 128 -1.20 13.37 0.84
N PHE A 129 -0.99 12.83 2.05
CA PHE A 129 -1.74 11.68 2.57
C PHE A 129 -3.22 12.02 2.82
N PHE A 130 -3.55 13.27 3.13
CA PHE A 130 -4.93 13.69 3.38
C PHE A 130 -5.77 13.91 2.10
N ILE A 131 -5.14 13.86 0.93
CA ILE A 131 -5.83 14.03 -0.35
C ILE A 131 -6.30 12.66 -0.86
N SER A 132 -7.52 12.59 -1.38
CA SER A 132 -8.08 11.33 -1.91
C SER A 132 -7.27 10.81 -3.11
N PHE A 133 -7.22 9.48 -3.23
CA PHE A 133 -6.54 8.83 -4.35
C PHE A 133 -7.07 9.32 -5.71
N LEU A 134 -8.39 9.50 -5.83
CA LEU A 134 -9.03 10.00 -7.05
C LEU A 134 -8.58 11.41 -7.42
N LEU A 135 -8.44 12.32 -6.45
CA LEU A 135 -7.94 13.66 -6.74
C LEU A 135 -6.48 13.61 -7.21
N ARG A 136 -5.67 12.74 -6.61
CA ARG A 136 -4.28 12.54 -7.05
C ARG A 136 -4.21 12.03 -8.49
N THR A 137 -5.01 11.04 -8.86
CA THR A 137 -5.01 10.49 -10.24
C THR A 137 -5.53 11.51 -11.25
N LEU A 138 -6.60 12.25 -10.94
CA LEU A 138 -7.14 13.29 -11.81
C LEU A 138 -6.20 14.48 -11.95
N ALA A 139 -5.51 14.88 -10.87
CA ALA A 139 -4.53 15.97 -10.91
C ALA A 139 -3.37 15.64 -11.86
N TRP A 140 -2.81 14.43 -11.80
CA TRP A 140 -1.79 13.99 -12.75
C TRP A 140 -2.31 13.95 -14.18
N LYS A 141 -3.50 13.39 -14.41
CA LYS A 141 -4.12 13.37 -15.74
C LYS A 141 -4.35 14.78 -16.29
N SER A 142 -4.85 15.70 -15.47
CA SER A 142 -5.08 17.09 -15.87
C SER A 142 -3.79 17.85 -16.13
N LEU A 143 -2.74 17.59 -15.34
CA LEU A 143 -1.43 18.24 -15.49
C LEU A 143 -0.69 17.75 -16.74
N LEU A 144 -0.89 16.49 -17.13
CA LEU A 144 -0.30 15.87 -18.32
C LEU A 144 -1.21 15.96 -19.55
N SER A 145 -2.37 16.60 -19.42
CA SER A 145 -3.27 16.87 -20.54
C SER A 145 -2.60 17.80 -21.55
N ASP A 146 -2.90 17.63 -22.82
CA ASP A 146 -2.28 18.40 -23.90
C ASP A 146 -2.57 19.90 -23.81
N GLU A 147 -3.73 20.26 -23.26
CA GLU A 147 -4.14 21.66 -23.03
C GLU A 147 -3.52 22.26 -21.76
N SER A 148 -2.76 21.48 -20.99
CA SER A 148 -2.09 22.01 -19.81
C SER A 148 -0.98 22.98 -20.20
N GLY A 149 -0.80 24.03 -19.39
CA GLY A 149 0.33 24.95 -19.56
C GLY A 149 1.69 24.26 -19.43
N PHE A 150 1.75 23.10 -18.74
CA PHE A 150 2.95 22.27 -18.64
C PHE A 150 3.31 21.64 -19.99
N VAL A 151 2.40 20.88 -20.61
CA VAL A 151 2.65 20.23 -21.90
C VAL A 151 2.85 21.27 -23.02
N THR A 152 2.08 22.35 -23.01
CA THR A 152 2.27 23.47 -23.95
C THR A 152 3.67 24.08 -23.82
N GLY A 153 4.19 24.24 -22.59
CA GLY A 153 5.56 24.68 -22.35
C GLY A 153 6.60 23.70 -22.90
N LEU A 154 6.42 22.39 -22.73
CA LEU A 154 7.33 21.39 -23.30
C LEU A 154 7.34 21.40 -24.84
N LYS A 155 6.17 21.60 -25.47
CA LYS A 155 6.06 21.79 -26.94
C LYS A 155 6.76 23.06 -27.40
N ALA A 156 6.64 24.16 -26.65
CA ALA A 156 7.33 25.41 -26.95
C ALA A 156 8.87 25.30 -26.84
N LEU A 157 9.37 24.40 -25.97
CA LEU A 157 10.79 24.06 -25.86
C LEU A 157 11.27 23.02 -26.91
N SER A 158 10.40 22.61 -27.85
CA SER A 158 10.67 21.57 -28.86
C SER A 158 11.12 20.22 -28.28
N LEU A 159 10.81 19.95 -27.01
CA LEU A 159 11.08 18.66 -26.34
C LEU A 159 10.00 17.62 -26.68
N LEU A 160 8.84 18.07 -27.15
CA LEU A 160 7.78 17.24 -27.74
C LEU A 160 7.44 17.75 -29.13
N ALA A 161 7.13 16.81 -30.04
CA ALA A 161 6.58 17.17 -31.34
C ALA A 161 5.23 17.90 -31.16
N PRO A 162 4.86 18.82 -32.05
CA PRO A 162 3.62 19.61 -31.93
C PRO A 162 2.37 18.71 -31.80
N ASP A 163 2.41 17.58 -32.48
CA ASP A 163 1.39 16.54 -32.62
C ASP A 163 1.62 15.33 -31.69
N ALA A 164 2.59 15.41 -30.76
CA ALA A 164 2.76 14.40 -29.72
C ALA A 164 1.75 14.60 -28.59
N HIS A 165 1.09 13.51 -28.21
CA HIS A 165 0.10 13.43 -27.14
C HIS A 165 0.68 12.61 -25.97
N VAL A 166 0.67 13.18 -24.76
CA VAL A 166 1.23 12.50 -23.56
C VAL A 166 0.18 11.61 -22.91
N THR A 167 -1.07 12.05 -22.91
CA THR A 167 -2.23 11.23 -22.59
C THR A 167 -2.85 10.75 -23.90
N GLY A 168 -3.15 9.46 -24.04
CA GLY A 168 -3.72 8.91 -25.27
C GLY A 168 -5.16 9.38 -25.52
N THR A 169 -5.29 10.61 -26.02
CA THR A 169 -6.34 11.22 -26.84
C THR A 169 -6.02 12.71 -26.95
#